data_AF-A0A9W8H169-F1
#
_entry.id   AF-A0A9W8H169-F1
#
_cell.length_a   1.000
_cell.length_b   1.000
_cell.length_c   1.000
_cell.angle_alpha   90.00
_cell.angle_beta   90.00
_cell.angle_gamma   90.00
#
_symmetry.space_group_name_H-M   'P 1'
#
loop_
_entity.id
_entity.type
_entity.pdbx_description
1 polymer ?
#
loop_
_entity_poly.entity_id
_entity_poly.type
_entity_poly.pdbx_seq_one_letter_code
_entity_poly.pdbx_strand_id
1 'polypeptide(L)'
;PQWNPAIDVLAVPEQRALRMLRLSGGQTIWRHALSEGMHKPVSTDTSDHLLIRAIAWHPAGSRIAVLHANGQIVHRDPARGDIVHKSSIGIAINERVVDMQWLACTSPAPGSLNKVDLPLEFYLPTLSSFDKSKSAPDNINPNDEPLSVIVATTETGSVWIALLGRTTGQ
;
A
#
# COMPACT_ATOMS: atom_id res chain seq x y z
N PRO A 1 3.56 6.39 14.30
CA PRO A 1 4.45 7.02 13.30
C PRO A 1 5.48 5.97 12.82
N GLN A 2 5.98 6.07 11.59
CA GLN A 2 6.97 5.12 11.05
C GLN A 2 7.99 5.82 10.16
N TRP A 3 9.26 5.49 10.37
CA TRP A 3 10.39 5.93 9.54
C TRP A 3 10.33 5.27 8.17
N ASN A 4 10.57 6.04 7.11
CA ASN A 4 10.88 5.47 5.82
C ASN A 4 12.21 4.69 5.93
N PRO A 5 12.27 3.44 5.45
CA PRO A 5 13.46 2.60 5.61
C PRO A 5 14.65 3.03 4.74
N ALA A 6 14.46 3.88 3.73
CA ALA A 6 15.48 4.23 2.74
C ALA A 6 15.88 5.71 2.73
N ILE A 7 15.02 6.60 3.25
CA ILE A 7 15.26 8.06 3.22
C ILE A 7 14.84 8.72 4.54
N ASP A 8 15.35 9.93 4.78
CA ASP A 8 15.19 10.73 6.00
C ASP A 8 13.79 11.35 6.17
N VAL A 9 12.77 10.50 6.16
CA VAL A 9 11.37 10.87 6.11
C VAL A 9 10.57 10.10 7.18
N LEU A 10 9.68 10.80 7.88
CA LEU A 10 8.79 10.24 8.89
C LEU A 10 7.33 10.35 8.45
N ALA A 11 6.63 9.22 8.45
CA ALA A 11 5.19 9.16 8.29
C ALA A 11 4.49 9.25 9.65
N VAL A 12 3.59 10.23 9.78
CA VAL A 12 2.81 10.47 11.00
C VAL A 12 1.32 10.37 10.70
N PRO A 13 0.64 9.29 11.13
CA PRO A 13 -0.80 9.18 10.99
C PRO A 13 -1.51 10.08 12.02
N GLU A 14 -2.45 10.88 11.55
CA GLU A 14 -3.25 11.86 12.32
C GLU A 14 -4.73 11.56 12.22
N GLN A 15 -5.13 10.37 12.69
CA GLN A 15 -6.51 9.87 12.64
C GLN A 15 -7.13 9.85 11.22
N ARG A 16 -7.36 10.99 10.58
CA ARG A 16 -7.93 11.18 9.22
C ARG A 16 -7.00 11.85 8.21
N ALA A 17 -5.75 12.07 8.58
CA ALA A 17 -4.73 12.56 7.66
C ALA A 17 -3.44 11.76 7.81
N LEU A 18 -2.67 11.69 6.75
CA LEU A 18 -1.28 11.26 6.82
C LEU A 18 -0.40 12.48 6.57
N ARG A 19 0.50 12.77 7.51
CA ARG A 19 1.52 13.82 7.36
C ARG A 19 2.87 13.18 7.12
N MET A 20 3.60 13.73 6.17
CA MET A 20 4.95 13.33 5.85
C MET A 20 5.92 14.43 6.26
N LEU A 21 6.92 14.09 7.06
CA LEU A 21 7.88 15.03 7.62
C LEU A 21 9.30 14.70 7.12
N ARG A 22 10.08 15.72 6.78
CA ARG A 22 11.51 15.60 6.54
C ARG A 22 12.27 15.84 7.83
N LEU A 23 13.30 15.03 8.09
CA LEU A 23 14.13 15.19 9.29
C LEU A 23 14.86 16.53 9.37
N SER A 24 15.33 17.05 8.24
CA SER A 24 16.02 18.33 8.16
C SER A 24 15.06 19.48 8.51
N GLY A 25 14.97 19.80 9.80
CA GLY A 25 14.13 20.86 10.34
C GLY A 25 12.68 20.48 10.64
N GLY A 26 12.30 19.20 10.59
CA GLY A 26 10.94 18.75 10.91
C GLY A 26 9.86 19.30 9.96
N GLN A 27 10.24 19.69 8.75
CA GLN A 27 9.34 20.33 7.80
C GLN A 27 8.32 19.33 7.27
N THR A 28 7.08 19.79 7.13
CA THR A 28 6.04 19.00 6.47
C THR A 28 6.29 19.02 4.96
N ILE A 29 6.54 17.83 4.39
CA ILE A 29 6.65 17.65 2.94
C ILE A 29 5.24 17.77 2.33
N TRP A 30 4.30 17.01 2.88
CA TRP A 30 2.89 17.08 2.53
C TRP A 30 2.02 16.57 3.68
N ARG A 31 0.74 16.93 3.62
CA ARG A 31 -0.31 16.44 4.50
C ARG A 31 -1.57 16.24 3.68
N HIS A 32 -2.03 15.01 3.56
CA HIS A 32 -3.27 14.72 2.85
C HIS A 32 -4.38 14.31 3.83
N ALA A 33 -5.47 15.08 3.79
CA ALA A 33 -6.72 14.69 4.43
C ALA A 33 -7.40 13.61 3.57
N LEU A 34 -7.88 12.55 4.21
CA LEU A 34 -8.37 11.36 3.51
C LEU A 34 -9.76 11.55 2.87
N SER A 35 -10.34 12.76 3.00
CA SER A 35 -11.58 13.17 2.32
C SER A 35 -11.38 13.59 0.86
N GLU A 36 -10.15 13.91 0.44
CA GLU A 36 -9.86 14.31 -0.94
C GLU A 36 -9.62 13.05 -1.81
N GLY A 37 -10.61 12.65 -2.61
CA GLY A 37 -10.45 11.63 -3.65
C GLY A 37 -11.03 10.24 -3.36
N MET A 38 -11.86 10.09 -2.32
CA MET A 38 -12.68 8.90 -2.10
C MET A 38 -14.11 9.16 -2.60
N HIS A 39 -14.57 8.41 -3.61
CA HIS A 39 -15.97 8.47 -4.02
C HIS A 39 -16.86 8.07 -2.82
N LYS A 40 -17.86 8.93 -2.54
CA LYS A 40 -18.83 8.86 -1.43
C LYS A 40 -19.18 7.42 -0.99
N PRO A 41 -19.13 7.09 0.32
CA PRO A 41 -19.95 6.01 0.85
C PRO A 41 -21.42 6.45 0.84
N VAL A 42 -22.30 5.50 0.53
CA VAL A 42 -23.75 5.61 0.68
C VAL A 42 -24.10 5.76 2.16
N SER A 43 -24.93 6.77 2.44
CA SER A 43 -25.74 7.03 3.64
C SER A 43 -25.06 7.10 5.02
N THR A 44 -25.19 8.30 5.63
CA THR A 44 -25.45 8.61 7.05
C THR A 44 -24.73 7.81 8.14
N ASP A 45 -23.89 8.52 8.90
CA ASP A 45 -23.17 8.15 10.13
C ASP A 45 -21.76 7.52 9.97
N THR A 46 -21.03 7.94 8.94
CA THR A 46 -19.81 7.29 8.43
C THR A 46 -18.49 8.03 8.76
N SER A 47 -18.37 8.62 9.96
CA SER A 47 -17.17 9.41 10.34
C SER A 47 -15.92 8.54 10.58
N ASP A 48 -16.10 7.29 11.02
CA ASP A 48 -15.00 6.44 11.49
C ASP A 48 -14.35 5.60 10.39
N HIS A 49 -15.02 5.40 9.25
CA HIS A 49 -14.51 4.57 8.15
C HIS A 49 -13.24 5.10 7.50
N LEU A 50 -13.02 6.41 7.58
CA LEU A 50 -11.83 7.08 7.04
C LEU A 50 -10.65 7.08 8.01
N LEU A 51 -10.82 6.59 9.25
CA LEU A 51 -9.75 6.58 10.22
C LEU A 51 -8.62 5.65 9.75
N ILE A 52 -7.40 6.17 9.79
CA ILE A 52 -6.18 5.38 9.64
C ILE A 52 -6.09 4.44 10.83
N ARG A 53 -5.98 3.14 10.56
CA ARG A 53 -5.73 2.10 11.55
C ARG A 53 -4.25 1.75 11.61
N ALA A 54 -3.63 1.59 10.45
CA ALA A 54 -2.22 1.25 10.36
C ALA A 54 -1.57 1.85 9.12
N ILE A 55 -0.26 1.96 9.17
CA ILE A 55 0.59 2.35 8.04
C ILE A 55 1.74 1.34 7.93
N ALA A 56 2.22 1.11 6.72
CA ALA A 56 3.39 0.28 6.49
C ALA A 56 4.19 0.79 5.30
N TRP A 57 5.49 0.94 5.48
CA TRP A 57 6.42 1.30 4.40
C TRP A 57 6.77 0.08 3.57
N HIS A 58 6.72 0.21 2.24
CA HIS A 58 7.37 -0.75 1.36
C HIS A 58 8.85 -0.88 1.76
N PRO A 59 9.44 -2.08 1.77
CA PRO A 59 10.82 -2.29 2.22
C PRO A 59 11.86 -1.42 1.52
N ALA A 60 11.67 -1.10 0.24
CA ALA A 60 12.54 -0.20 -0.51
C ALA A 60 12.30 1.30 -0.23
N GLY A 61 11.34 1.65 0.62
CA GLY A 61 10.97 3.04 0.94
C GLY A 61 10.27 3.81 -0.19
N SER A 62 9.97 3.14 -1.31
CA SER A 62 9.38 3.75 -2.51
C SER A 62 7.88 4.05 -2.38
N ARG A 63 7.18 3.43 -1.43
CA ARG A 63 5.72 3.53 -1.26
C ARG A 63 5.36 3.38 0.20
N ILE A 64 4.23 3.98 0.59
CA ILE A 64 3.60 3.73 1.89
C ILE A 64 2.17 3.23 1.69
N ALA A 65 1.81 2.15 2.38
CA ALA A 65 0.45 1.66 2.48
C ALA A 65 -0.24 2.29 3.69
N VAL A 66 -1.46 2.77 3.49
CA VAL A 66 -2.33 3.35 4.53
C VAL A 66 -3.60 2.53 4.59
N LEU A 67 -3.83 1.88 5.73
CA LEU A 67 -5.00 1.06 5.95
C LEU A 67 -6.05 1.83 6.75
N HIS A 68 -7.25 1.85 6.21
CA HIS A 68 -8.41 2.52 6.78
C HIS A 68 -9.31 1.56 7.56
N ALA A 69 -10.15 2.11 8.44
CA ALA A 69 -11.09 1.34 9.25
C ALA A 69 -12.13 0.56 8.43
N ASN A 70 -12.40 0.96 7.19
CA ASN A 70 -13.26 0.22 6.26
C ASN A 70 -12.54 -0.91 5.51
N GLY A 71 -11.27 -1.20 5.82
CA GLY A 71 -10.48 -2.22 5.14
C GLY A 71 -9.86 -1.78 3.83
N GLN A 72 -10.07 -0.54 3.40
CA GLN A 72 -9.40 -0.01 2.22
C GLN A 72 -7.92 0.27 2.52
N ILE A 73 -7.04 -0.16 1.63
CA ILE A 73 -5.61 0.13 1.65
C ILE A 73 -5.32 1.09 0.51
N VAL A 74 -4.69 2.22 0.83
CA VAL A 74 -4.28 3.24 -0.13
C VAL A 74 -2.75 3.29 -0.17
N HIS A 75 -2.19 2.99 -1.34
CA HIS A 75 -0.76 3.04 -1.59
C HIS A 75 -0.42 4.44 -2.10
N ARG A 76 0.54 5.11 -1.47
CA ARG A 76 0.93 6.48 -1.81
C ARG A 76 2.40 6.59 -2.16
N ASP A 77 2.68 7.51 -3.08
CA ASP A 77 4.03 7.99 -3.37
C ASP A 77 4.50 8.89 -2.20
N PRO A 78 5.62 8.58 -1.54
CA PRO A 78 6.13 9.39 -0.44
C PRO A 78 6.63 10.77 -0.84
N ALA A 79 7.01 10.99 -2.10
CA ALA A 79 7.52 12.28 -2.55
C ALA A 79 6.41 13.32 -2.69
N ARG A 80 5.25 12.91 -3.20
CA ARG A 80 4.15 13.82 -3.57
C ARG A 80 2.87 13.61 -2.78
N GLY A 81 2.69 12.43 -2.19
CA GLY A 81 1.46 12.04 -1.51
C GLY A 81 0.38 11.50 -2.47
N ASP A 82 0.67 11.43 -3.76
CA ASP A 82 -0.24 10.95 -4.80
C ASP A 82 -0.64 9.49 -4.55
N ILE A 83 -1.89 9.15 -4.87
CA ILE A 83 -2.38 7.78 -4.79
C ILE A 83 -1.85 6.99 -5.99
N VAL A 84 -1.10 5.93 -5.71
CA VAL A 84 -0.54 5.02 -6.72
C VAL A 84 -1.51 3.88 -7.01
N HIS A 85 -2.09 3.31 -5.95
CA HIS A 85 -2.98 2.15 -6.05
C HIS A 85 -3.93 2.07 -4.85
N LYS A 86 -5.11 1.51 -5.06
CA LYS A 86 -6.08 1.17 -4.01
C LYS A 86 -6.38 -0.32 -4.02
N SER A 87 -6.35 -0.92 -2.84
CA SER A 87 -6.78 -2.31 -2.61
C SER A 87 -7.67 -2.38 -1.37
N SER A 88 -8.20 -3.55 -1.06
CA SER A 88 -9.02 -3.75 0.15
C SER A 88 -8.80 -5.13 0.75
N ILE A 89 -8.97 -5.21 2.06
CA ILE A 89 -9.04 -6.46 2.82
C ILE A 89 -10.45 -6.61 3.39
N GLY A 90 -10.92 -7.86 3.49
CA GLY A 90 -12.23 -8.16 4.07
C GLY A 90 -12.17 -8.08 5.58
N ILE A 91 -12.58 -6.96 6.16
CA ILE A 91 -12.68 -6.82 7.63
C ILE A 91 -14.14 -7.06 8.04
N ALA A 92 -14.37 -7.89 9.06
CA ALA A 92 -15.71 -8.05 9.61
C ALA A 92 -16.23 -6.73 10.22
N ILE A 93 -17.55 -6.55 10.28
CA ILE A 93 -18.21 -5.27 10.65
C ILE A 93 -17.77 -4.73 12.03
N ASN A 94 -17.27 -5.59 12.92
CA ASN A 94 -16.82 -5.23 14.27
C ASN A 94 -15.35 -5.59 14.54
N GLU A 95 -14.56 -5.80 13.50
CA GLU A 95 -13.17 -6.20 13.62
C GLU A 95 -12.27 -5.01 13.30
N ARG A 96 -11.23 -4.82 14.11
CA ARG A 96 -10.25 -3.75 13.90
C ARG A 96 -8.89 -4.32 13.60
N VAL A 97 -8.24 -3.74 12.61
CA VAL A 97 -6.81 -4.02 12.36
C VAL A 97 -5.99 -3.29 13.41
N VAL A 98 -5.10 -4.04 14.04
CA VAL A 98 -4.23 -3.61 15.13
C VAL A 98 -2.85 -3.24 14.61
N ASP A 99 -2.31 -4.03 13.69
CA ASP A 99 -1.00 -3.78 13.09
C ASP A 99 -0.97 -4.12 11.60
N MET A 100 -0.07 -3.47 10.88
CA MET A 100 0.22 -3.76 9.48
C MET A 100 1.70 -3.62 9.22
N GLN A 101 2.27 -4.62 8.53
CA GLN A 101 3.67 -4.65 8.14
C GLN A 101 3.80 -4.95 6.67
N TRP A 102 4.82 -4.39 6.03
CA TRP A 102 5.15 -4.66 4.65
C TRP A 102 6.59 -5.17 4.58
N LEU A 103 6.74 -6.42 4.19
CA LEU A 103 7.97 -7.19 4.31
C LEU A 103 8.48 -7.57 2.92
N ALA A 104 9.80 -7.59 2.76
CA ALA A 104 10.43 -8.17 1.57
C ALA A 104 10.63 -9.67 1.79
N CYS A 105 10.33 -10.48 0.78
CA CYS A 105 10.67 -11.90 0.79
C CYS A 105 12.11 -12.05 0.32
N THR A 106 13.06 -12.12 1.25
CA THR A 106 14.46 -12.42 0.91
C THR A 106 14.64 -13.94 0.83
N SER A 107 14.99 -14.48 -0.34
CA SER A 107 15.41 -15.88 -0.44
C SER A 107 16.87 -16.01 0.04
N PRO A 108 17.18 -16.85 1.03
CA PRO A 108 18.56 -17.01 1.53
C PRO A 108 19.44 -17.97 0.72
N ALA A 109 18.96 -18.61 -0.36
CA ALA A 109 19.79 -19.48 -1.21
C ALA A 109 19.22 -19.67 -2.63
N PRO A 110 20.08 -19.77 -3.67
CA PRO A 110 19.67 -20.16 -5.02
C PRO A 110 19.44 -21.69 -5.06
N GLY A 111 18.27 -22.13 -4.60
CA GLY A 111 17.75 -23.45 -4.93
C GLY A 111 17.00 -23.35 -6.24
N SER A 112 17.62 -23.79 -7.34
CA SER A 112 17.03 -23.86 -8.68
C SER A 112 15.73 -24.69 -8.65
N LEU A 113 14.58 -24.03 -8.51
CA LEU A 113 13.29 -24.61 -8.87
C LEU A 113 13.27 -24.68 -10.40
N ASN A 114 13.30 -25.90 -10.92
CA ASN A 114 13.35 -26.24 -12.34
C ASN A 114 12.67 -25.17 -13.23
N LYS A 115 13.51 -24.44 -13.95
CA LYS A 115 13.13 -23.41 -14.91
C LYS A 115 12.20 -24.02 -15.96
N VAL A 116 10.89 -23.81 -15.81
CA VAL A 116 9.99 -23.94 -16.94
C VAL A 116 10.06 -22.57 -17.62
N ASP A 117 10.80 -22.49 -18.73
CA ASP A 117 10.86 -21.31 -19.60
C ASP A 117 9.47 -21.09 -20.21
N LEU A 118 8.57 -20.47 -19.44
CA LEU A 118 7.32 -19.92 -19.95
C LEU A 118 7.58 -18.47 -20.37
N PRO A 119 7.22 -18.08 -21.61
CA PRO A 119 7.32 -16.69 -22.04
C PRO A 119 6.52 -15.77 -21.09
N LEU A 120 7.14 -14.65 -20.73
CA LEU A 120 6.78 -13.66 -19.67
C LEU A 120 5.42 -12.95 -19.81
N GLU A 121 4.46 -13.49 -20.57
CA GLU A 121 3.22 -12.76 -20.93
C GLU A 121 2.06 -12.85 -19.92
N PHE A 122 2.19 -13.57 -18.80
CA PHE A 122 1.00 -14.13 -18.13
C PHE A 122 0.58 -13.64 -16.73
N TYR A 123 1.03 -12.49 -16.24
CA TYR A 123 0.58 -12.05 -14.90
C TYR A 123 -0.11 -10.69 -14.81
N LEU A 124 0.10 -9.80 -15.77
CA LEU A 124 -0.77 -8.63 -15.97
C LEU A 124 -0.96 -8.44 -17.48
N PRO A 125 -2.20 -8.33 -17.99
CA PRO A 125 -2.40 -8.05 -19.40
C PRO A 125 -1.80 -6.68 -19.72
N THR A 126 -0.84 -6.62 -20.65
CA THR A 126 -0.41 -5.36 -21.28
C THR A 126 -1.55 -4.86 -22.16
N LEU A 127 -2.45 -4.11 -21.55
CA LEU A 127 -3.54 -3.43 -22.25
C LEU A 127 -3.03 -2.12 -22.85
N SER A 128 -3.58 -1.75 -23.99
CA SER A 128 -3.38 -0.44 -24.61
C SER A 128 -3.66 0.67 -23.59
N SER A 129 -2.83 1.71 -23.55
CA SER A 129 -3.05 2.85 -22.67
C SER A 129 -4.43 3.46 -22.91
N PHE A 130 -5.20 3.68 -21.85
CA PHE A 130 -6.47 4.40 -21.93
C PHE A 130 -6.24 5.87 -22.31
N ASP A 131 -7.18 6.44 -23.09
CA ASP A 131 -7.24 7.88 -23.32
C ASP A 131 -7.34 8.63 -21.99
N LYS A 132 -6.49 9.64 -21.80
CA LYS A 132 -6.42 10.49 -20.59
C LYS A 132 -7.73 11.21 -20.24
N SER A 133 -8.75 11.12 -21.08
CA SER A 133 -10.05 11.81 -20.95
C SER A 133 -11.10 11.05 -20.13
N LYS A 134 -10.84 9.79 -19.75
CA LYS A 134 -11.71 8.99 -18.87
C LYS A 134 -10.91 8.56 -17.65
N SER A 135 -11.57 8.45 -16.48
CA SER A 135 -10.96 7.96 -15.24
C SER A 135 -10.34 6.59 -15.47
N ALA A 136 -9.04 6.58 -15.79
CA ALA A 136 -8.31 5.37 -16.06
C ALA A 136 -8.21 4.55 -14.76
N PRO A 137 -8.22 3.21 -14.84
CA PRO A 137 -7.83 2.38 -13.69
C PRO A 137 -6.43 2.80 -13.20
N ASP A 138 -6.16 2.54 -11.92
CA ASP A 138 -4.93 2.88 -11.20
C ASP A 138 -3.66 2.73 -12.06
N ASN A 139 -2.64 3.55 -11.81
CA ASN A 139 -1.34 3.44 -12.47
C ASN A 139 -0.68 2.08 -12.15
N ILE A 140 -1.01 1.06 -12.94
CA ILE A 140 -0.35 -0.23 -12.92
C ILE A 140 1.02 -0.02 -13.56
N ASN A 141 2.00 0.38 -12.74
CA ASN A 141 3.40 0.31 -13.13
C ASN A 141 3.91 -1.08 -12.74
N PRO A 142 4.14 -2.00 -13.69
CA PRO A 142 4.75 -3.30 -13.42
C PRO A 142 6.24 -3.07 -13.19
N ASN A 143 6.59 -2.46 -12.05
CA ASN A 143 7.98 -2.45 -11.62
C ASN A 143 8.41 -3.89 -11.38
N ASP A 144 9.61 -4.22 -11.83
CA ASP A 144 10.30 -5.49 -11.66
C ASP A 144 10.75 -5.67 -10.18
N GLU A 145 9.82 -5.46 -9.26
CA GLU A 145 10.06 -5.44 -7.82
C GLU A 145 10.02 -6.88 -7.25
N PRO A 146 10.96 -7.23 -6.35
CA PRO A 146 11.02 -8.54 -5.73
C PRO A 146 9.76 -8.80 -4.90
N LEU A 147 9.44 -10.08 -4.69
CA LEU A 147 8.26 -10.48 -3.94
C LEU A 147 8.27 -9.81 -2.56
N SER A 148 7.17 -9.14 -2.25
CA SER A 148 6.90 -8.52 -0.97
C SER A 148 5.53 -8.93 -0.49
N VAL A 149 5.31 -8.81 0.82
CA VAL A 149 4.04 -9.17 1.43
C VAL A 149 3.59 -8.06 2.36
N ILE A 150 2.30 -7.72 2.29
CA ILE A 150 1.63 -6.94 3.33
C ILE A 150 0.93 -7.92 4.26
N VAL A 151 1.23 -7.84 5.55
CA VAL A 151 0.55 -8.57 6.61
C VAL A 151 -0.25 -7.58 7.44
N ALA A 152 -1.53 -7.85 7.66
CA ALA A 152 -2.37 -7.10 8.59
C ALA A 152 -2.98 -8.05 9.61
N THR A 153 -2.98 -7.66 10.88
CA THR A 153 -3.51 -8.46 11.99
C THR A 153 -4.67 -7.76 12.64
N THR A 154 -5.68 -8.51 13.04
CA THR A 154 -6.87 -7.95 13.69
C THR A 154 -6.91 -8.24 15.18
N GLU A 155 -7.75 -7.52 15.92
CA GLU A 155 -7.92 -7.68 17.36
C GLU A 155 -8.50 -9.05 17.77
N THR A 156 -9.16 -9.73 16.84
CA THR A 156 -9.72 -11.08 17.01
C THR A 156 -8.69 -12.18 16.69
N GLY A 157 -7.52 -11.82 16.17
CA GLY A 157 -6.45 -12.75 15.79
C GLY A 157 -6.48 -13.19 14.33
N SER A 158 -7.34 -12.63 13.48
CA SER A 158 -7.30 -12.88 12.03
C SER A 158 -6.03 -12.27 11.43
N VAL A 159 -5.44 -12.96 10.45
CA VAL A 159 -4.27 -12.50 9.72
C VAL A 159 -4.59 -12.44 8.23
N TRP A 160 -4.40 -11.26 7.64
CA TRP A 160 -4.53 -11.02 6.21
C TRP A 160 -3.15 -10.91 5.59
N ILE A 161 -2.95 -11.60 4.48
CA ILE A 161 -1.68 -11.62 3.75
C ILE A 161 -1.98 -11.28 2.29
N ALA A 162 -1.35 -10.21 1.79
CA ALA A 162 -1.41 -9.81 0.39
C ALA A 162 -0.02 -9.86 -0.23
N LEU A 163 0.14 -10.64 -1.31
CA LEU A 163 1.39 -10.76 -2.05
C LEU A 163 1.44 -9.69 -3.15
N LEU A 164 2.58 -9.01 -3.23
CA LEU A 164 2.85 -7.94 -4.20
C LEU A 164 4.23 -8.15 -4.83
N GLY A 165 4.39 -7.85 -6.11
CA GLY A 165 5.66 -8.01 -6.83
C GLY A 165 5.83 -9.40 -7.44
N ARG A 166 7.04 -9.72 -7.89
CA ARG A 166 7.37 -10.98 -8.59
C ARG A 166 8.24 -11.88 -7.73
N THR A 167 7.98 -13.19 -7.75
CA THR A 167 9.03 -14.17 -7.40
C THR A 167 10.10 -14.07 -8.47
N THR A 168 11.23 -13.45 -8.17
CA THR A 168 12.42 -13.56 -9.03
C THR A 168 12.88 -15.02 -8.97
N GLY A 169 12.38 -15.85 -9.89
CA GLY A 169 13.10 -17.04 -10.28
C GLY A 169 14.30 -16.56 -11.10
N GLN A 170 15.50 -16.63 -10.53
CA GLN A 170 16.72 -16.61 -11.33
C GLN A 170 16.89 -17.96 -12.02
#